data_AF-A0A2E4IJY9-F1
#
_entry.id   AF-A0A2E4IJY9-F1
#
_cell.length_a   1.000
_cell.length_b   1.000
_cell.length_c   1.000
_cell.angle_alpha   90.00
_cell.angle_beta   90.00
_cell.angle_gamma   90.00
#
_symmetry.space_group_name_H-M   'P 1'
#
loop_
_entity.id
_entity.type
_entity.pdbx_description
1 polymer ?
#
loop_
_entity_poly.entity_id
_entity_poly.type
_entity_poly.pdbx_seq_one_letter_code
_entity_poly.pdbx_strand_id
1 'polypeptide(L)'
;MTDQKHLESLRTRIDQIDDQLLELINERVRTAVEIGADKASRGEAVYRPEREAEIFGRLLERNEGPVSGEGVRTIFTEIVSCARSAEEPIRVAALGPRGTFSEQAAYKVFGRQITLVEAGSIKEVFRLTEVGDAQFGVVPVENSSEGGVNATLDLLVDTPLQVCNEVELRVKHCLLTSGLQDTPLEVAGHEQALAQCRNWLL
;
A
#
# COMPACT_ATOMS: atom_id res chain seq x y z
N MET A 1 20.01 35.63 -19.16
CA MET A 1 21.19 35.13 -18.40
C MET A 1 20.92 35.08 -16.89
N THR A 2 20.27 36.09 -16.29
CA THR A 2 19.94 36.12 -14.85
C THR A 2 18.96 35.01 -14.44
N ASP A 3 17.92 34.75 -15.24
CA ASP A 3 16.93 33.69 -14.96
C ASP A 3 17.51 32.28 -15.05
N GLN A 4 18.48 32.08 -15.95
CA GLN A 4 19.16 30.79 -16.11
C GLN A 4 20.10 30.51 -14.92
N LYS A 5 20.83 31.52 -14.44
CA LYS A 5 21.63 31.41 -13.21
C LYS A 5 20.76 31.19 -11.97
N HIS A 6 19.59 31.83 -11.90
CA HIS A 6 18.65 31.62 -10.79
C HIS A 6 18.11 30.19 -10.80
N LEU A 7 17.67 29.69 -11.97
CA LEU A 7 17.21 28.32 -12.13
C LEU A 7 18.30 27.29 -11.78
N GLU A 8 19.54 27.50 -12.22
CA GLU A 8 20.68 26.66 -11.86
C GLU A 8 20.92 26.63 -10.36
N SER A 9 20.84 27.78 -9.68
CA SER A 9 21.00 27.84 -8.22
C SER A 9 19.92 27.07 -7.46
N LEU A 10 18.67 27.09 -7.96
CA LEU A 10 17.56 26.32 -7.38
C LEU A 10 17.76 24.82 -7.57
N ARG A 11 18.27 24.38 -8.73
CA ARG A 11 18.58 22.97 -8.99
C ARG A 11 19.67 22.46 -8.06
N THR A 12 20.77 23.20 -7.93
CA THR A 12 21.83 22.85 -6.96
C THR A 12 21.30 22.79 -5.53
N ARG A 13 20.34 23.65 -5.18
CA ARG A 13 19.69 23.57 -3.86
C ARG A 13 18.85 22.31 -3.71
N ILE A 14 18.16 21.85 -4.75
CA ILE A 14 17.42 20.58 -4.74
C ILE A 14 18.40 19.42 -4.57
N ASP A 15 19.48 19.37 -5.35
CA ASP A 15 20.49 18.30 -5.26
C ASP A 15 21.03 18.15 -3.83
N GLN A 16 21.36 19.26 -3.17
CA GLN A 16 21.80 19.26 -1.78
C GLN A 16 20.75 18.74 -0.79
N ILE A 17 19.47 19.06 -1.03
CA ILE A 17 18.37 18.56 -0.19
C ILE A 17 18.20 17.05 -0.43
N ASP A 18 18.27 16.59 -1.68
CA ASP A 18 18.14 15.18 -2.03
C ASP A 18 19.27 14.34 -1.41
N ASP A 19 20.51 14.86 -1.42
CA ASP A 19 21.65 14.23 -0.73
C ASP A 19 21.38 14.09 0.78
N GLN A 20 20.88 15.15 1.43
CA GLN A 20 20.52 15.12 2.85
C GLN A 20 19.36 14.16 3.14
N LEU A 21 18.35 14.11 2.27
CA LEU A 21 17.23 13.17 2.39
C LEU A 21 17.74 11.73 2.29
N LEU A 22 18.63 11.43 1.34
CA LEU A 22 19.22 10.11 1.18
C LEU A 22 20.02 9.69 2.42
N GLU A 23 20.84 10.58 2.98
CA GLU A 23 21.59 10.34 4.22
C GLU A 23 20.64 9.99 5.37
N LEU A 24 19.59 10.80 5.58
CA LEU A 24 18.60 10.60 6.64
C LEU A 24 17.77 9.32 6.45
N ILE A 25 17.41 8.99 5.21
CA ILE A 25 16.69 7.74 4.91
C ILE A 25 17.58 6.54 5.21
N ASN A 26 18.87 6.57 4.81
CA ASN A 26 19.82 5.51 5.09
C ASN A 26 20.10 5.35 6.58
N GLU A 27 20.22 6.45 7.33
CA GLU A 27 20.30 6.42 8.79
C GLU A 27 19.07 5.75 9.39
N ARG A 28 17.87 6.19 9.01
CA ARG A 28 16.61 5.61 9.48
C ARG A 28 16.51 4.11 9.22
N VAL A 29 16.89 3.65 8.02
CA VAL A 29 16.87 2.23 7.66
C VAL A 29 17.86 1.43 8.52
N ARG A 30 19.08 1.94 8.72
CA ARG A 30 20.06 1.30 9.62
C ARG A 30 19.56 1.20 11.05
N THR A 31 18.97 2.27 11.59
CA THR A 31 18.35 2.23 12.92
C THR A 31 17.23 1.18 13.01
N ALA A 32 16.43 1.05 11.95
CA ALA A 32 15.36 0.06 11.90
C ALA A 32 15.91 -1.38 11.91
N VAL A 33 16.97 -1.65 11.16
CA VAL A 33 17.68 -2.93 11.16
C VAL A 33 18.26 -3.25 12.54
N GLU A 34 18.86 -2.28 13.24
CA GLU A 34 19.35 -2.46 14.61
C GLU A 34 18.23 -2.82 15.59
N ILE A 35 17.07 -2.16 15.46
CA ILE A 35 15.87 -2.48 16.24
C ILE A 35 15.37 -3.89 15.91
N GLY A 36 15.35 -4.27 14.63
CA GLY A 36 14.97 -5.61 14.18
C GLY A 36 15.87 -6.70 14.77
N ALA A 37 17.19 -6.46 14.82
CA ALA A 37 18.15 -7.39 15.42
C ALA A 37 17.92 -7.58 16.94
N ASP A 38 17.65 -6.50 17.69
CA ASP A 38 17.32 -6.59 19.12
C ASP A 38 15.99 -7.35 19.34
N LYS A 39 14.97 -7.09 18.53
CA LYS A 39 13.68 -7.81 18.60
C LYS A 39 13.79 -9.29 18.27
N ALA A 40 14.57 -9.65 17.25
CA ALA A 40 14.81 -11.04 16.88
C ALA A 40 15.42 -11.82 18.06
N SER A 41 16.28 -11.18 18.87
CA SER A 41 16.84 -11.77 20.08
C SER A 41 15.80 -12.01 21.20
N ARG A 42 14.65 -11.34 21.13
CA ARG A 42 13.55 -11.39 22.12
C ARG A 42 12.30 -12.14 21.64
N GLY A 43 12.26 -12.55 20.38
CA GLY A 43 11.11 -13.24 19.77
C GLY A 43 9.88 -12.34 19.54
N GLU A 44 10.07 -11.02 19.42
CA GLU A 44 8.98 -10.07 19.14
C GLU A 44 8.70 -9.94 17.64
N ALA A 45 7.44 -9.70 17.27
CA ALA A 45 7.02 -9.53 15.88
C ALA A 45 7.62 -8.26 15.24
N VAL A 46 8.06 -8.37 13.98
CA VAL A 46 8.68 -7.29 13.20
C VAL A 46 7.67 -6.19 12.85
N TYR A 47 6.49 -6.55 12.34
CA TYR A 47 5.44 -5.61 11.94
C TYR A 47 4.47 -5.29 13.08
N ARG A 48 4.30 -3.99 13.36
CA ARG A 48 3.36 -3.47 14.38
C ARG A 48 2.55 -2.29 13.80
N PRO A 49 1.30 -2.51 13.36
CA PRO A 49 0.42 -1.47 12.81
C PRO A 49 0.28 -0.23 13.71
N GLU A 50 0.17 -0.44 15.03
CA GLU A 50 0.07 0.63 16.03
C GLU A 50 1.24 1.61 15.93
N ARG A 51 2.46 1.08 15.75
CA ARG A 51 3.67 1.91 15.67
C ARG A 51 3.67 2.76 14.40
N GLU A 52 3.14 2.23 13.31
CA GLU A 52 3.01 2.99 12.07
C GLU A 52 1.94 4.07 12.18
N ALA A 53 0.81 3.75 12.81
CA ALA A 53 -0.23 4.73 13.11
C ALA A 53 0.33 5.90 13.95
N GLU A 54 1.16 5.63 14.97
CA GLU A 54 1.86 6.65 15.75
C GLU A 54 2.81 7.52 14.88
N ILE A 55 3.60 6.87 14.02
CA ILE A 55 4.54 7.58 13.12
C ILE A 55 3.76 8.53 12.22
N PHE A 56 2.70 8.05 11.56
CA PHE A 56 1.90 8.85 10.65
C PHE A 56 1.14 9.96 11.37
N GLY A 57 0.54 9.68 12.54
CA GLY A 57 -0.14 10.68 13.35
C GLY A 57 0.78 11.86 13.69
N ARG A 58 1.96 11.56 14.25
CA ARG A 58 2.98 12.58 14.57
C ARG A 58 3.45 13.35 13.34
N LEU A 59 3.66 12.68 12.21
CA LEU A 59 4.12 13.35 10.98
C LEU A 59 3.06 14.26 10.38
N LEU A 60 1.79 13.87 10.42
CA LEU A 60 0.68 14.68 9.94
C LEU A 60 0.47 15.91 10.83
N GLU A 61 0.57 15.77 12.16
CA GLU A 61 0.48 16.89 13.10
C GLU A 61 1.60 17.91 12.89
N ARG A 62 2.81 17.46 12.55
CA ARG A 62 3.97 18.33 12.29
C ARG A 62 4.02 18.89 10.88
N ASN A 63 3.15 18.44 9.98
CA ASN A 63 3.20 18.85 8.59
C ASN A 63 2.53 20.21 8.39
N GLU A 64 3.34 21.27 8.31
CA GLU A 64 2.90 22.64 8.04
C GLU A 64 2.73 22.93 6.52
N GLY A 65 2.97 21.93 5.67
CA GLY A 65 2.94 22.06 4.21
C GLY A 65 4.31 22.40 3.62
N PRO A 66 4.43 22.50 2.28
CA PRO A 66 3.35 22.47 1.27
C PRO A 66 2.87 21.07 0.88
N VAL A 67 3.46 20.00 1.43
CA VAL A 67 3.07 18.62 1.14
C VAL A 67 1.69 18.33 1.73
N SER A 68 0.80 17.68 0.95
CA SER A 68 -0.51 17.28 1.47
C SER A 68 -0.38 16.11 2.47
N GLY A 69 -1.38 15.92 3.34
CA GLY A 69 -1.37 14.78 4.26
C GLY A 69 -1.32 13.42 3.54
N GLU A 70 -1.96 13.30 2.38
CA GLU A 70 -1.87 12.12 1.51
C GLU A 70 -0.44 11.94 0.96
N GLY A 71 0.23 13.04 0.57
CA GLY A 71 1.62 13.03 0.14
C GLY A 71 2.56 12.57 1.24
N VAL A 72 2.39 13.07 2.47
CA VAL A 72 3.16 12.62 3.65
C VAL A 72 2.97 11.12 3.86
N ARG A 73 1.73 10.63 3.87
CA ARG A 73 1.47 9.19 4.01
C ARG A 73 2.15 8.40 2.91
N THR A 74 2.03 8.81 1.65
CA THR A 74 2.61 8.09 0.51
C THR A 74 4.13 7.99 0.62
N ILE A 75 4.81 9.12 0.86
CA ILE A 75 6.27 9.16 0.97
C ILE A 75 6.75 8.30 2.13
N PHE A 76 6.15 8.48 3.31
CA PHE A 76 6.60 7.77 4.51
C PHE A 76 6.19 6.30 4.52
N THR A 77 5.12 5.89 3.84
CA THR A 77 4.80 4.46 3.64
C THR A 77 5.92 3.78 2.86
N GLU A 78 6.47 4.39 1.81
CA GLU A 78 7.58 3.80 1.06
C GLU A 78 8.89 3.79 1.86
N ILE A 79 9.17 4.84 2.63
CA ILE A 79 10.34 4.86 3.53
C ILE A 79 10.23 3.77 4.61
N VAL A 80 9.04 3.59 5.20
CA VAL A 80 8.76 2.53 6.18
C VAL A 80 8.85 1.15 5.51
N SER A 81 8.29 1.00 4.31
CA SER A 81 8.34 -0.24 3.52
C SER A 81 9.78 -0.67 3.25
N CYS A 82 10.64 0.26 2.82
CA CYS A 82 12.07 0.01 2.62
C CYS A 82 12.77 -0.44 3.89
N ALA A 83 12.52 0.25 5.01
CA ALA A 83 13.11 -0.13 6.30
C ALA A 83 12.68 -1.53 6.77
N ARG A 84 11.38 -1.86 6.66
CA ARG A 84 10.86 -3.19 6.99
C ARG A 84 11.49 -4.28 6.13
N SER A 85 11.60 -4.05 4.83
CA SER A 85 12.18 -5.02 3.89
C SER A 85 13.66 -5.29 4.17
N ALA A 86 14.39 -4.30 4.70
CA ALA A 86 15.77 -4.47 5.13
C ALA A 86 15.90 -5.26 6.45
N GLU A 87 14.88 -5.26 7.31
CA GLU A 87 14.81 -6.10 8.51
C GLU A 87 14.47 -7.55 8.14
N GLU A 88 13.34 -7.76 7.46
CA GLU A 88 12.87 -9.06 7.00
C GLU A 88 11.88 -8.91 5.82
N PRO A 89 11.97 -9.76 4.77
CA PRO A 89 10.97 -9.77 3.71
C PRO A 89 9.55 -10.08 4.22
N ILE A 90 8.62 -9.16 3.99
CA ILE A 90 7.20 -9.35 4.33
C ILE A 90 6.47 -9.96 3.14
N ARG A 91 5.83 -11.10 3.35
CA ARG A 91 4.95 -11.76 2.37
C ARG A 91 3.49 -11.44 2.71
N VAL A 92 2.77 -10.93 1.73
CA VAL A 92 1.37 -10.53 1.88
C VAL A 92 0.52 -11.26 0.85
N ALA A 93 -0.43 -12.07 1.30
CA ALA A 93 -1.43 -12.70 0.46
C ALA A 93 -2.55 -11.71 0.10
N ALA A 94 -2.92 -11.64 -1.17
CA ALA A 94 -4.03 -10.82 -1.63
C ALA A 94 -4.79 -11.52 -2.76
N LEU A 95 -6.08 -11.19 -2.90
CA LEU A 95 -6.91 -11.73 -3.98
C LEU A 95 -6.39 -11.27 -5.34
N GLY A 96 -5.95 -12.23 -6.15
CA GLY A 96 -5.49 -12.01 -7.51
C GLY A 96 -6.63 -11.99 -8.55
N PRO A 97 -6.28 -11.94 -9.85
CA PRO A 97 -4.91 -11.85 -10.39
C PRO A 97 -4.30 -10.46 -10.17
N ARG A 98 -3.07 -10.24 -10.66
CA ARG A 98 -2.48 -8.89 -10.75
C ARG A 98 -3.44 -7.86 -11.36
N GLY A 99 -3.39 -6.64 -10.83
CA GLY A 99 -4.20 -5.50 -11.22
C GLY A 99 -5.48 -5.33 -10.40
N THR A 100 -5.77 -6.21 -9.44
CA THR A 100 -6.96 -6.08 -8.58
C THR A 100 -6.86 -4.94 -7.59
N PHE A 101 -8.02 -4.52 -7.07
CA PHE A 101 -8.08 -3.56 -5.96
C PHE A 101 -7.49 -4.14 -4.67
N SER A 102 -7.54 -5.47 -4.46
CA SER A 102 -6.89 -6.11 -3.31
C SER A 102 -5.37 -6.02 -3.38
N GLU A 103 -4.76 -6.17 -4.57
CA GLU A 103 -3.33 -5.88 -4.75
C GLU A 103 -3.02 -4.41 -4.45
N GLN A 104 -3.83 -3.47 -4.97
CA GLN A 104 -3.64 -2.04 -4.69
C GLN A 104 -3.75 -1.72 -3.20
N ALA A 105 -4.70 -2.34 -2.49
CA ALA A 105 -4.86 -2.20 -1.04
C ALA A 105 -3.63 -2.73 -0.29
N ALA A 106 -3.07 -3.87 -0.71
CA ALA A 106 -1.85 -4.41 -0.12
C ALA A 106 -0.67 -3.44 -0.24
N TYR A 107 -0.43 -2.87 -1.42
CA TYR A 107 0.62 -1.86 -1.59
C TYR A 107 0.33 -0.57 -0.83
N LYS A 108 -0.94 -0.17 -0.69
CA LYS A 108 -1.29 1.04 0.07
C LYS A 108 -0.94 0.92 1.56
N VAL A 109 -1.07 -0.28 2.14
CA VAL A 109 -0.75 -0.53 3.55
C VAL A 109 0.73 -0.81 3.74
N PHE A 110 1.30 -1.72 2.94
CA PHE A 110 2.64 -2.24 3.18
C PHE A 110 3.72 -1.59 2.31
N GLY A 111 3.36 -0.69 1.41
CA GLY A 111 4.27 -0.13 0.41
C GLY A 111 4.77 -1.18 -0.58
N ARG A 112 5.68 -0.79 -1.47
CA ARG A 112 6.05 -1.62 -2.63
C ARG A 112 7.13 -2.67 -2.37
N GLN A 113 7.81 -2.66 -1.23
CA GLN A 113 8.92 -3.58 -0.92
C GLN A 113 8.48 -4.92 -0.32
N ILE A 114 7.23 -5.33 -0.55
CA ILE A 114 6.66 -6.60 -0.13
C ILE A 114 6.80 -7.69 -1.20
N THR A 115 6.76 -8.94 -0.76
CA THR A 115 6.50 -10.08 -1.64
C THR A 115 5.00 -10.35 -1.66
N LEU A 116 4.32 -9.96 -2.74
CA LEU A 116 2.90 -10.24 -2.91
C LEU A 116 2.69 -11.72 -3.30
N VAL A 117 1.78 -12.40 -2.60
CA VAL A 117 1.35 -13.76 -2.89
C VAL A 117 -0.06 -13.71 -3.46
N GLU A 118 -0.20 -14.00 -4.75
CA GLU A 118 -1.50 -13.97 -5.43
C GLU A 118 -2.34 -15.20 -5.05
N ALA A 119 -3.52 -14.95 -4.49
CA ALA A 119 -4.47 -15.98 -4.10
C ALA A 119 -5.63 -16.05 -5.11
N GLY A 120 -6.08 -17.26 -5.45
CA GLY A 120 -7.21 -17.45 -6.37
C GLY A 120 -8.59 -17.19 -5.76
N SER A 121 -8.69 -17.02 -4.44
CA SER A 121 -9.94 -16.72 -3.74
C SER A 121 -9.66 -16.09 -2.38
N ILE A 122 -10.69 -15.48 -1.76
CA ILE A 122 -10.60 -14.97 -0.38
C ILE A 122 -10.25 -16.10 0.59
N LYS A 123 -10.87 -17.28 0.43
CA LYS A 123 -10.57 -18.46 1.25
C LYS A 123 -9.09 -18.85 1.19
N GLU A 124 -8.49 -18.73 0.01
CA GLU A 124 -7.07 -19.03 -0.18
C GLU A 124 -6.17 -17.99 0.50
N VAL A 125 -6.56 -16.70 0.55
CA VAL A 125 -5.84 -15.68 1.33
C VAL A 125 -5.80 -16.06 2.81
N PHE A 126 -6.94 -16.45 3.38
CA PHE A 126 -7.02 -16.92 4.78
C PHE A 126 -6.14 -18.15 4.99
N ARG A 127 -6.26 -19.17 4.12
CA ARG A 127 -5.45 -20.40 4.22
C ARG A 127 -3.95 -20.10 4.20
N LEU A 128 -3.48 -19.30 3.24
CA LEU A 128 -2.07 -18.93 3.10
C LEU A 128 -1.54 -18.18 4.34
N THR A 129 -2.38 -17.34 4.94
CA THR A 129 -2.03 -16.60 6.15
C THR A 129 -2.00 -17.52 7.39
N GLU A 130 -2.98 -18.40 7.52
CA GLU A 130 -3.11 -19.33 8.65
C GLU A 130 -1.96 -20.36 8.72
N VAL A 131 -1.53 -20.89 7.57
CA VAL A 131 -0.43 -21.86 7.51
C VAL A 131 0.96 -21.22 7.52
N GLY A 132 1.04 -19.88 7.51
CA GLY A 132 2.30 -19.13 7.53
C GLY A 132 3.01 -18.98 6.17
N ASP A 133 2.36 -19.36 5.07
CA ASP A 133 2.88 -19.10 3.71
C ASP A 133 2.88 -17.61 3.35
N ALA A 134 2.06 -16.81 4.04
CA ALA A 134 2.13 -15.35 4.06
C ALA A 134 2.02 -14.88 5.52
N GLN A 135 2.77 -13.83 5.89
CA GLN A 135 2.66 -13.24 7.23
C GLN A 135 1.35 -12.45 7.40
N PHE A 136 0.82 -11.90 6.30
CA PHE A 136 -0.42 -11.11 6.31
C PHE A 136 -1.32 -11.47 5.14
N GLY A 137 -2.63 -11.32 5.34
CA GLY A 137 -3.65 -11.41 4.31
C GLY A 137 -4.39 -10.08 4.16
N VAL A 138 -4.59 -9.64 2.92
CA VAL A 138 -5.39 -8.45 2.59
C VAL A 138 -6.64 -8.90 1.84
N VAL A 139 -7.79 -8.65 2.47
CA VAL A 139 -9.10 -9.08 1.99
C VAL A 139 -10.10 -7.92 2.03
N PRO A 140 -11.03 -7.83 1.07
CA PRO A 140 -12.11 -6.85 1.14
C PRO A 140 -13.12 -7.30 2.21
N VAL A 141 -13.52 -6.39 3.11
CA VAL A 141 -14.54 -6.67 4.14
C VAL A 141 -15.87 -5.99 3.86
N GLU A 142 -15.84 -4.83 3.19
CA GLU A 142 -17.02 -4.05 2.86
C GLU A 142 -16.80 -3.27 1.55
N ASN A 143 -17.84 -3.18 0.73
CA ASN A 143 -17.91 -2.36 -0.46
C ASN A 143 -19.08 -1.39 -0.34
N SER A 144 -18.88 -0.11 -0.66
CA SER A 144 -19.93 0.92 -0.59
C SER A 144 -21.14 0.67 -1.50
N SER A 145 -21.01 -0.18 -2.51
CA SER A 145 -22.08 -0.52 -3.46
C SER A 145 -22.85 -1.80 -3.12
N GLU A 146 -22.20 -2.77 -2.47
CA GLU A 146 -22.76 -4.12 -2.25
C GLU A 146 -22.81 -4.53 -0.77
N GLY A 147 -22.32 -3.68 0.14
CA GLY A 147 -22.26 -3.93 1.57
C GLY A 147 -21.11 -4.86 1.96
N GLY A 148 -21.30 -5.59 3.06
CA GLY A 148 -20.31 -6.50 3.62
C GLY A 148 -19.98 -7.67 2.69
N VAL A 149 -18.70 -8.06 2.64
CA VAL A 149 -18.23 -9.23 1.92
C VAL A 149 -18.39 -10.46 2.81
N ASN A 150 -19.54 -11.13 2.73
CA ASN A 150 -19.90 -12.26 3.61
C ASN A 150 -18.80 -13.33 3.69
N ALA A 151 -18.18 -13.68 2.56
CA ALA A 151 -17.10 -14.67 2.54
C ALA A 151 -15.93 -14.30 3.48
N THR A 152 -15.59 -13.01 3.57
CA THR A 152 -14.55 -12.52 4.50
C THR A 152 -15.04 -12.58 5.94
N LEU A 153 -16.28 -12.15 6.20
CA LEU A 153 -16.87 -12.13 7.53
C LEU A 153 -17.00 -13.54 8.13
N ASP A 154 -17.45 -14.51 7.33
CA ASP A 154 -17.58 -15.90 7.74
C ASP A 154 -16.19 -16.48 8.10
N LEU A 155 -15.19 -16.24 7.25
CA LEU A 155 -13.82 -16.72 7.49
C LEU A 155 -13.14 -16.04 8.69
N LEU A 156 -13.47 -14.79 9.01
CA LEU A 156 -12.98 -14.14 10.23
C LEU A 156 -13.53 -14.80 11.51
N VAL A 157 -14.73 -15.39 11.44
CA VAL A 157 -15.33 -16.13 12.57
C VAL A 157 -14.74 -17.54 12.66
N ASP A 158 -14.51 -18.18 11.52
CA ASP A 158 -14.09 -19.59 11.44
C ASP A 158 -12.58 -19.82 11.61
N THR A 159 -11.76 -18.76 11.59
CA THR A 159 -10.29 -18.86 11.69
C THR A 159 -9.76 -18.16 12.94
N PRO A 160 -8.58 -18.55 13.45
CA PRO A 160 -7.95 -17.86 14.58
C PRO A 160 -7.26 -16.55 14.19
N LEU A 161 -7.34 -16.14 12.92
CA LEU A 161 -6.69 -14.94 12.41
C LEU A 161 -7.30 -13.68 13.04
N GLN A 162 -6.47 -12.66 13.24
CA GLN A 162 -6.88 -11.39 13.84
C GLN A 162 -6.70 -10.24 12.86
N VAL A 163 -7.67 -9.32 12.84
CA VAL A 163 -7.56 -8.07 12.10
C VAL A 163 -6.54 -7.18 12.82
N CYS A 164 -5.47 -6.81 12.11
CA CYS A 164 -4.41 -5.97 12.65
C CYS A 164 -4.38 -4.55 12.07
N ASN A 165 -5.06 -4.32 10.94
CA ASN A 165 -5.08 -3.02 10.26
C ASN A 165 -6.32 -2.93 9.36
N GLU A 166 -6.69 -1.70 8.99
CA GLU A 166 -7.76 -1.40 8.03
C GLU A 166 -7.28 -0.39 6.99
N VAL A 167 -7.83 -0.46 5.78
CA VAL A 167 -7.51 0.49 4.71
C VAL A 167 -8.74 0.77 3.86
N GLU A 168 -9.03 2.06 3.69
CA GLU A 168 -10.01 2.50 2.71
C GLU A 168 -9.33 2.71 1.35
N LEU A 169 -9.85 2.05 0.32
CA LEU A 169 -9.38 2.22 -1.05
C LEU A 169 -10.49 2.84 -1.90
N ARG A 170 -10.20 4.03 -2.46
CA ARG A 170 -11.09 4.65 -3.44
C ARG A 170 -11.00 3.92 -4.77
N VAL A 171 -12.04 3.15 -5.09
CA VAL A 171 -12.20 2.48 -6.38
C VAL A 171 -12.35 3.54 -7.49
N LYS A 172 -11.47 3.48 -8.49
CA LYS A 172 -11.53 4.28 -9.71
C LYS A 172 -11.45 3.34 -10.90
N HIS A 173 -12.45 3.40 -11.77
CA HIS A 173 -12.45 2.66 -13.02
C HIS A 173 -11.86 3.54 -14.12
N CYS A 174 -11.04 2.93 -14.98
CA CYS A 174 -10.46 3.57 -16.15
C CYS A 174 -10.86 2.78 -17.39
N LEU A 175 -11.34 3.46 -18.43
CA LEU A 175 -11.49 2.84 -19.74
C LEU A 175 -10.11 2.75 -20.38
N LEU A 176 -9.72 1.53 -20.77
CA LEU A 176 -8.44 1.26 -21.43
C LEU A 176 -8.70 0.80 -22.86
N THR A 177 -7.93 1.33 -23.80
CA THR A 177 -8.02 0.99 -25.24
C THR A 177 -6.62 0.77 -25.80
N SER A 178 -6.49 -0.15 -26.75
CA SER A 178 -5.24 -0.40 -27.48
C SER A 178 -5.01 0.58 -28.63
N GLY A 179 -5.92 1.52 -28.88
CA GLY A 179 -5.82 2.52 -29.95
C GLY A 179 -6.59 3.81 -29.67
N LEU A 180 -6.37 4.82 -30.52
CA LEU A 180 -6.93 6.18 -30.38
C LEU A 180 -8.41 6.30 -30.81
N GLN A 181 -9.19 5.22 -30.79
CA GLN A 181 -10.62 5.36 -31.08
C GLN A 181 -11.32 6.04 -29.90
N ASP A 182 -11.91 7.20 -30.17
CA ASP A 182 -12.61 8.02 -29.16
C ASP A 182 -13.92 7.36 -28.65
N THR A 183 -14.44 6.34 -29.34
CA THR A 183 -15.68 5.66 -28.94
C THR A 183 -15.55 4.15 -29.14
N PRO A 184 -15.57 3.34 -28.06
CA PRO A 184 -15.51 1.88 -28.17
C PRO A 184 -16.83 1.32 -28.70
N LEU A 185 -16.76 0.31 -29.57
CA LEU A 185 -17.94 -0.43 -30.05
C LEU A 185 -18.45 -1.45 -29.01
N GLU A 186 -17.54 -1.97 -28.19
CA GLU A 186 -17.78 -2.97 -27.15
C GLU A 186 -16.86 -2.70 -25.95
N VAL A 187 -17.39 -2.85 -24.74
CA VAL A 187 -16.63 -2.70 -23.49
C VAL A 187 -16.73 -3.99 -22.69
N ALA A 188 -15.58 -4.63 -22.48
CA ALA A 188 -15.46 -5.84 -21.67
C ALA A 188 -14.92 -5.50 -20.27
N GLY A 189 -15.47 -6.15 -19.25
CA GLY A 189 -15.04 -5.97 -17.86
C GLY A 189 -15.78 -6.93 -16.93
N HIS A 190 -15.34 -6.96 -15.66
CA HIS A 190 -16.07 -7.69 -14.62
C HIS A 190 -17.47 -7.10 -14.43
N GLU A 191 -18.48 -7.94 -14.16
CA GLU A 191 -19.88 -7.52 -14.06
C GLU A 191 -20.06 -6.36 -13.07
N GLN A 192 -19.41 -6.43 -11.90
CA GLN A 192 -19.45 -5.36 -10.90
C GLN A 192 -18.85 -4.04 -11.40
N ALA A 193 -17.76 -4.09 -12.17
CA ALA A 193 -17.14 -2.89 -12.72
C ALA A 193 -18.05 -2.25 -13.79
N LEU A 194 -18.65 -3.07 -14.66
CA LEU A 194 -19.61 -2.61 -15.67
C LEU A 194 -20.88 -2.02 -15.02
N ALA A 195 -21.39 -2.65 -13.96
CA ALA A 195 -22.54 -2.16 -13.21
C ALA A 195 -22.27 -0.78 -12.58
N GLN A 196 -21.09 -0.58 -11.98
CA GLN A 196 -20.69 0.70 -11.39
C GLN A 196 -20.42 1.80 -12.42
N CYS A 197 -20.04 1.43 -13.66
CA CYS A 197 -19.79 2.37 -14.75
C CYS A 197 -21.02 2.62 -15.64
N ARG A 198 -22.17 2.04 -15.35
CA ARG A 198 -23.36 2.05 -16.23
C ARG A 198 -23.77 3.45 -16.70
N ASN A 199 -23.82 4.42 -15.79
CA ASN A 199 -24.24 5.80 -16.12
C ASN A 199 -23.24 6.57 -16.99
N TRP A 200 -21.99 6.11 -17.06
CA TRP A 200 -20.96 6.72 -17.90
C TRP A 200 -20.86 6.01 -19.26
N LEU A 201 -21.17 4.71 -19.30
CA LEU A 201 -21.18 3.90 -20.51
C LEU A 201 -22.45 4.06 -21.37
N LEU A 202 -23.58 4.43 -20.76
CA LEU A 202 -24.88 4.67 -21.40
C LEU A 202 -25.19 6.17 -21.50
#